data_AF-A0A2I7Y8U3-F1
#
_entry.id   AF-A0A2I7Y8U3-F1
#
_cell.length_a   1.000
_cell.length_b   1.000
_cell.length_c   1.000
_cell.angle_alpha   90.00
_cell.angle_beta   90.00
_cell.angle_gamma   90.00
#
_symmetry.space_group_name_H-M   'P 1'
#
loop_
_entity.id
_entity.type
_entity.pdbx_description
1 polymer ?
#
loop_
_entity_poly.entity_id
_entity_poly.type
_entity_poly.pdbx_seq_one_letter_code
_entity_poly.pdbx_strand_id
1 'polypeptide(L)'
;MNNREKIEQSVISASAYNGNDTEGLLKEVEDVYKKAQAFDEIDNLIYEVFEMMNCFKFSFINENKELILDSESNIFFSLKDCANKLDLVVKFIHWVSRSCIENMSPERTQVFLQTGFELYIGKHLTKKDYEYMYTCFGNGLNSDGAYSYARRLLNIPEGIQ
;
A
#
# COMPACT_ATOMS: atom_id res chain seq x y z
N MET A 1 -25.64 52.04 -27.00
CA MET A 1 -25.64 51.37 -25.69
C MET A 1 -25.04 52.30 -24.65
N ASN A 2 -25.87 52.79 -23.74
CA ASN A 2 -25.52 53.74 -22.69
C ASN A 2 -24.78 53.03 -21.53
N ASN A 3 -23.97 53.75 -20.75
CA ASN A 3 -23.20 53.19 -19.63
C ASN A 3 -24.06 52.42 -18.62
N ARG A 4 -25.31 52.84 -18.39
CA ARG A 4 -26.30 52.16 -17.55
C ARG A 4 -26.70 50.81 -18.12
N GLU A 5 -26.95 50.72 -19.43
CA GLU A 5 -27.30 49.47 -20.11
C GLU A 5 -26.14 48.47 -20.07
N LYS A 6 -24.88 48.97 -20.14
CA LYS A 6 -23.68 48.14 -19.95
C LYS A 6 -23.60 47.56 -18.54
N ILE A 7 -23.89 48.38 -17.52
CA ILE A 7 -23.86 47.93 -16.12
C ILE A 7 -24.97 46.91 -15.86
N GLU A 8 -26.18 47.15 -16.35
CA GLU A 8 -27.30 46.22 -16.18
C GLU A 8 -27.03 44.87 -16.87
N GLN A 9 -26.47 44.87 -18.08
CA GLN A 9 -26.05 43.63 -18.76
C GLN A 9 -24.96 42.86 -18.00
N SER A 10 -23.98 43.57 -17.43
CA SER A 10 -22.93 42.94 -16.60
C SER A 10 -23.48 42.38 -15.29
N VAL A 11 -24.45 43.04 -14.67
CA VAL A 11 -25.12 42.55 -13.45
C VAL A 11 -25.96 41.31 -13.77
N ILE A 12 -26.68 41.33 -14.90
CA ILE A 12 -27.49 40.19 -15.36
C ILE A 12 -26.60 38.98 -15.69
N SER A 13 -25.47 39.19 -16.38
CA SER A 13 -24.54 38.10 -16.71
C SER A 13 -23.82 37.53 -15.48
N ALA A 14 -23.48 38.37 -14.50
CA ALA A 14 -22.95 37.91 -13.21
C ALA A 14 -24.00 37.15 -12.38
N SER A 15 -25.27 37.58 -12.43
CA SER A 15 -26.38 36.90 -11.77
C SER A 15 -26.82 35.59 -12.45
N ALA A 16 -26.34 35.34 -13.68
CA ALA A 16 -26.57 34.09 -14.40
C ALA A 16 -25.74 32.93 -13.84
N TYR A 17 -24.66 33.21 -13.10
CA TYR A 17 -23.99 32.24 -12.24
C TYR A 17 -24.76 32.17 -10.93
N ASN A 18 -25.75 31.29 -10.89
CA ASN A 18 -26.50 31.02 -9.68
C ASN A 18 -25.65 30.12 -8.74
N GLY A 19 -25.95 30.09 -7.44
CA GLY A 19 -25.20 29.28 -6.47
C GLY A 19 -25.13 27.78 -6.79
N ASN A 20 -26.06 27.25 -7.59
CA ASN A 20 -26.06 25.85 -8.04
C ASN A 20 -24.93 25.57 -9.04
N ASP A 21 -24.62 26.51 -9.93
CA ASP A 21 -23.55 26.36 -10.93
C ASP A 21 -22.17 26.33 -10.25
N THR A 22 -21.99 27.12 -9.17
CA THR A 22 -20.77 27.08 -8.36
C THR A 22 -20.65 25.82 -7.50
N GLU A 23 -21.75 25.30 -6.95
CA GLU A 23 -21.74 24.06 -6.16
C GLU A 23 -21.46 22.83 -7.04
N GLY A 24 -22.01 22.81 -8.27
CA GLY A 24 -21.70 21.80 -9.28
C GLY A 24 -20.22 21.78 -9.65
N LEU A 25 -19.63 22.95 -9.94
CA LEU A 25 -18.21 23.08 -10.24
C LEU A 25 -17.31 22.67 -9.07
N LEU A 26 -17.67 23.03 -7.83
CA LEU A 26 -16.92 22.62 -6.64
C LEU A 26 -16.92 21.09 -6.47
N LYS A 27 -18.05 20.44 -6.72
CA LYS A 27 -18.16 18.98 -6.68
C LYS A 27 -17.32 18.30 -7.77
N GLU A 28 -17.36 18.81 -9.01
CA GLU A 28 -16.53 18.30 -10.09
C GLU A 28 -15.03 18.41 -9.79
N VAL A 29 -14.61 19.54 -9.21
CA VAL A 29 -13.22 19.75 -8.78
C VAL A 29 -12.86 18.78 -7.64
N GLU A 30 -13.73 18.58 -6.66
CA GLU A 30 -13.52 17.61 -5.58
C GLU A 30 -13.35 16.17 -6.11
N ASP A 31 -14.17 15.78 -7.09
CA ASP A 31 -14.09 14.46 -7.73
C ASP A 31 -12.79 14.28 -8.53
N VAL A 32 -12.28 15.36 -9.14
CA VAL A 32 -10.96 15.35 -9.80
C VAL A 32 -9.84 15.14 -8.78
N TYR A 33 -9.88 15.84 -7.63
CA TYR A 33 -8.88 15.67 -6.57
C TYR A 33 -8.89 14.24 -5.98
N LYS A 34 -10.07 13.66 -5.76
CA LYS A 34 -10.19 12.25 -5.30
C LYS A 34 -9.55 11.27 -6.29
N LYS A 35 -9.76 11.48 -7.59
CA LYS A 35 -9.13 10.64 -8.63
C LYS A 35 -7.62 10.81 -8.66
N ALA A 36 -7.12 12.06 -8.55
CA ALA A 36 -5.70 12.33 -8.49
C ALA A 36 -5.04 11.62 -7.29
N GLN A 37 -5.66 11.71 -6.11
CA GLN A 37 -5.19 10.99 -4.92
C GLN A 37 -5.15 9.47 -5.15
N ALA A 38 -6.19 8.88 -5.75
CA ALA A 38 -6.18 7.45 -6.06
C ALA A 38 -5.06 7.06 -7.04
N PHE A 39 -4.71 7.93 -7.99
CA PHE A 39 -3.56 7.70 -8.87
C PHE A 39 -2.24 7.75 -8.11
N ASP A 40 -2.07 8.71 -7.19
CA ASP A 40 -0.87 8.81 -6.35
C ASP A 40 -0.71 7.58 -5.44
N GLU A 41 -1.81 7.07 -4.87
CA GLU A 41 -1.82 5.83 -4.07
C GLU A 41 -1.40 4.61 -4.90
N ILE A 42 -1.88 4.49 -6.14
CA ILE A 42 -1.49 3.42 -7.06
C ILE A 42 0.00 3.52 -7.42
N ASP A 43 0.50 4.71 -7.73
CA ASP A 43 1.91 4.93 -8.07
C ASP A 43 2.82 4.56 -6.89
N ASN A 44 2.45 4.99 -5.67
CA ASN A 44 3.14 4.64 -4.44
C ASN A 44 3.15 3.12 -4.18
N LEU A 45 2.03 2.42 -4.41
CA LEU A 45 1.99 0.96 -4.29
C LEU A 45 2.91 0.28 -5.31
N ILE A 46 2.90 0.73 -6.56
CA ILE A 46 3.76 0.19 -7.62
C ILE A 46 5.23 0.35 -7.22
N TYR A 47 5.61 1.54 -6.74
CA TYR A 47 6.96 1.79 -6.23
C TYR A 47 7.34 0.83 -5.11
N GLU A 48 6.46 0.65 -4.11
CA GLU A 48 6.72 -0.23 -2.97
C GLU A 48 6.82 -1.72 -3.33
N VAL A 49 6.05 -2.17 -4.32
CA VAL A 49 6.17 -3.53 -4.87
C VAL A 49 7.54 -3.71 -5.53
N PHE A 50 8.00 -2.74 -6.33
CA PHE A 50 9.33 -2.81 -6.95
C PHE A 50 10.46 -2.74 -5.92
N GLU A 51 10.33 -1.94 -4.87
CA GLU A 51 11.30 -1.91 -3.77
C GLU A 51 11.39 -3.25 -3.04
N MET A 52 10.24 -3.91 -2.80
CA MET A 52 10.25 -5.27 -2.27
C MET A 52 10.95 -6.22 -3.25
N MET A 53 10.60 -6.19 -4.55
CA MET A 53 11.22 -7.03 -5.56
C MET A 53 12.74 -6.85 -5.64
N ASN A 54 13.24 -5.62 -5.46
CA ASN A 54 14.68 -5.32 -5.43
C ASN A 54 15.39 -6.04 -4.26
N CYS A 55 14.68 -6.32 -3.17
CA CYS A 55 15.21 -7.03 -2.01
C CYS A 55 15.18 -8.57 -2.17
N PHE A 56 14.38 -9.10 -3.09
CA PHE A 56 14.25 -10.54 -3.38
C PHE A 56 14.68 -10.83 -4.82
N LYS A 57 15.94 -11.24 -5.00
CA LYS A 57 16.50 -11.50 -6.34
C LYS A 57 15.66 -12.53 -7.11
N PHE A 58 15.44 -12.25 -8.40
CA PHE A 58 14.63 -13.07 -9.31
C PHE A 58 13.15 -13.18 -8.93
N SER A 59 12.67 -12.34 -8.00
CA SER A 59 11.24 -12.18 -7.79
C SER A 59 10.55 -11.62 -9.03
N PHE A 60 9.28 -11.97 -9.19
CA PHE A 60 8.45 -11.51 -10.31
C PHE A 60 6.98 -11.54 -9.93
N ILE A 61 6.15 -10.83 -10.69
CA ILE A 61 4.69 -10.87 -10.57
C ILE A 61 4.14 -11.74 -11.70
N ASN A 62 3.30 -12.71 -11.36
CA ASN A 62 2.65 -13.57 -12.36
C ASN A 62 1.30 -13.01 -12.84
N GLU A 63 0.67 -13.69 -13.80
CA GLU A 63 -0.64 -13.32 -14.36
C GLU A 63 -1.79 -13.33 -13.33
N ASN A 64 -1.64 -14.06 -12.23
CA ASN A 64 -2.61 -14.11 -11.13
C ASN A 64 -2.47 -12.93 -10.16
N LYS A 65 -1.55 -11.99 -10.42
CA LYS A 65 -1.19 -10.88 -9.53
C LYS A 65 -0.62 -11.37 -8.20
N GLU A 66 0.18 -12.41 -8.25
CA GLU A 66 0.95 -12.92 -7.11
C GLU A 66 2.39 -12.45 -7.25
N LEU A 67 2.92 -11.87 -6.17
CA LEU A 67 4.34 -11.59 -6.06
C LEU A 67 5.04 -12.88 -5.63
N ILE A 68 5.80 -13.46 -6.56
CA ILE A 68 6.65 -14.62 -6.32
C ILE A 68 7.99 -14.11 -5.78
N LEU A 69 8.30 -14.41 -4.51
CA LEU A 69 9.55 -14.02 -3.86
C LEU A 69 10.68 -15.03 -4.12
N ASP A 70 10.33 -16.33 -4.13
CA ASP A 70 11.24 -17.42 -4.46
C ASP A 70 10.46 -18.54 -5.16
N SER A 71 10.72 -18.76 -6.44
CA SER A 71 10.06 -19.80 -7.23
C SER A 71 10.57 -21.20 -6.90
N GLU A 72 11.83 -21.36 -6.46
CA GLU A 72 12.38 -22.68 -6.10
C GLU A 72 11.65 -23.24 -4.87
N SER A 73 11.38 -22.39 -3.89
CA SER A 73 10.69 -22.77 -2.65
C SER A 73 9.18 -22.50 -2.68
N ASN A 74 8.62 -22.09 -3.83
CA ASN A 74 7.22 -21.74 -4.02
C ASN A 74 6.69 -20.73 -2.97
N ILE A 75 7.43 -19.64 -2.76
CA ILE A 75 7.09 -18.59 -1.80
C ILE A 75 6.49 -17.40 -2.54
N PHE A 76 5.22 -17.11 -2.25
CA PHE A 76 4.49 -16.03 -2.88
C PHE A 76 3.33 -15.54 -2.01
N PHE A 77 2.77 -14.39 -2.38
CA PHE A 77 1.47 -13.93 -1.87
C PHE A 77 0.74 -13.09 -2.92
N SER A 78 -0.59 -12.96 -2.75
CA SER A 78 -1.41 -12.17 -3.67
C SER A 78 -1.30 -10.66 -3.38
N LEU A 79 -1.26 -9.86 -4.46
CA LEU A 79 -1.27 -8.39 -4.43
C LEU A 79 -2.66 -7.77 -4.59
N LYS A 80 -3.72 -8.59 -4.77
CA LYS A 80 -5.06 -8.12 -5.16
C LYS A 80 -5.72 -7.15 -4.17
N ASP A 81 -5.33 -7.24 -2.90
CA ASP A 81 -5.87 -6.51 -1.75
C ASP A 81 -4.78 -5.66 -1.05
N CYS A 82 -3.69 -5.35 -1.76
CA CYS A 82 -2.69 -4.41 -1.27
C CYS A 82 -2.95 -3.01 -1.83
N ALA A 83 -2.89 -1.99 -0.97
CA ALA A 83 -3.01 -0.58 -1.34
C ALA A 83 -1.72 0.20 -1.03
N ASN A 84 -0.85 -0.29 -0.13
CA ASN A 84 0.37 0.41 0.26
C ASN A 84 1.44 -0.54 0.84
N LYS A 85 2.58 0.03 1.26
CA LYS A 85 3.70 -0.67 1.93
C LYS A 85 3.26 -1.52 3.13
N LEU A 86 2.34 -1.02 3.94
CA LEU A 86 1.90 -1.70 5.16
C LEU A 86 1.21 -3.02 4.81
N ASP A 87 0.39 -3.04 3.76
CA ASP A 87 -0.26 -4.26 3.28
C ASP A 87 0.77 -5.30 2.82
N LEU A 88 1.83 -4.88 2.10
CA LEU A 88 2.90 -5.77 1.66
C LEU A 88 3.64 -6.41 2.85
N VAL A 89 3.91 -5.63 3.89
CA VAL A 89 4.52 -6.14 5.14
C VAL A 89 3.59 -7.12 5.85
N VAL A 90 2.29 -6.81 5.92
CA VAL A 90 1.28 -7.71 6.51
C VAL A 90 1.16 -9.00 5.69
N LYS A 91 1.18 -8.93 4.35
CA LYS A 91 1.20 -10.11 3.48
C LYS A 91 2.42 -10.99 3.74
N PHE A 92 3.60 -10.39 3.90
CA PHE A 92 4.80 -11.14 4.28
C PHE A 92 4.62 -11.84 5.63
N ILE A 93 4.13 -11.11 6.64
CA ILE A 93 3.86 -11.68 7.97
C ILE A 93 2.89 -12.85 7.89
N HIS A 94 1.79 -12.71 7.16
CA HIS A 94 0.77 -13.75 7.06
C HIS A 94 1.27 -14.98 6.28
N TRP A 95 1.91 -14.79 5.14
CA TRP A 95 2.10 -15.87 4.17
C TRP A 95 3.54 -16.37 4.06
N VAL A 96 4.51 -15.60 4.57
CA VAL A 96 5.95 -15.89 4.39
C VAL A 96 6.67 -16.17 5.70
N SER A 97 6.24 -15.55 6.82
CA SER A 97 6.92 -15.66 8.13
C SER A 97 7.22 -17.09 8.57
N ARG A 98 6.34 -18.05 8.28
CA ARG A 98 6.55 -19.48 8.56
C ARG A 98 7.83 -20.01 7.94
N SER A 99 8.08 -19.64 6.68
CA SER A 99 9.23 -20.08 5.90
C SER A 99 10.53 -19.41 6.35
N CYS A 100 10.47 -18.44 7.26
CA CYS A 100 11.63 -17.84 7.91
C CYS A 100 12.05 -18.58 9.18
N ILE A 101 11.36 -19.66 9.60
CA ILE A 101 11.61 -20.33 10.88
C ILE A 101 12.35 -21.65 10.67
N GLU A 102 13.20 -22.02 11.64
CA GLU A 102 13.92 -23.29 11.65
C GLU A 102 12.97 -24.48 11.53
N ASN A 103 13.42 -25.51 10.80
CA ASN A 103 12.66 -26.74 10.52
C ASN A 103 11.37 -26.57 9.69
N MET A 104 11.03 -25.35 9.26
CA MET A 104 9.90 -25.11 8.34
C MET A 104 10.33 -25.04 6.87
N SER A 105 11.55 -24.60 6.62
CA SER A 105 12.16 -24.53 5.28
C SER A 105 13.67 -24.78 5.35
N PRO A 106 14.37 -25.04 4.22
CA PRO A 106 15.82 -25.12 4.21
C PRO A 106 16.47 -23.83 4.70
N GLU A 107 17.62 -23.92 5.38
CA GLU A 107 18.33 -22.76 5.94
C GLU A 107 18.63 -21.68 4.89
N ARG A 108 18.97 -22.08 3.66
CA ARG A 108 19.18 -21.15 2.53
C ARG A 108 17.93 -20.31 2.24
N THR A 109 16.76 -20.93 2.24
CA THR A 109 15.47 -20.25 2.04
C THR A 109 15.17 -19.31 3.20
N GLN A 110 15.38 -19.76 4.44
CA GLN A 110 15.19 -18.92 5.63
C GLN A 110 16.06 -17.66 5.54
N VAL A 111 17.36 -17.81 5.32
CA VAL A 111 18.31 -16.69 5.24
C VAL A 111 17.96 -15.75 4.09
N PHE A 112 17.59 -16.28 2.92
CA PHE A 112 17.14 -15.47 1.79
C PHE A 112 15.91 -14.62 2.15
N LEU A 113 14.89 -15.24 2.73
CA LEU A 113 13.63 -14.57 3.06
C LEU A 113 13.82 -13.52 4.17
N GLN A 114 14.57 -13.86 5.22
CA GLN A 114 14.88 -12.96 6.32
C GLN A 114 15.69 -11.76 5.81
N THR A 115 16.75 -12.00 5.03
CA THR A 115 17.60 -10.93 4.49
C THR A 115 16.81 -9.98 3.59
N GLY A 116 16.00 -10.52 2.66
CA GLY A 116 15.19 -9.69 1.78
C GLY A 116 14.16 -8.86 2.55
N PHE A 117 13.51 -9.44 3.57
CA PHE A 117 12.53 -8.71 4.37
C PHE A 117 13.16 -7.61 5.22
N GLU A 118 14.28 -7.89 5.89
CA GLU A 118 15.01 -6.91 6.71
C GLU A 118 15.52 -5.73 5.88
N LEU A 119 16.00 -6.00 4.65
CA LEU A 119 16.37 -4.96 3.70
C LEU A 119 15.16 -4.10 3.31
N TYR A 120 14.02 -4.74 3.02
CA TYR A 120 12.81 -4.03 2.60
C TYR A 120 12.23 -3.12 3.70
N ILE A 121 12.22 -3.59 4.96
CA ILE A 121 11.72 -2.80 6.09
C ILE A 121 12.80 -1.89 6.71
N GLY A 122 14.06 -2.02 6.29
CA GLY A 122 15.19 -1.25 6.81
C GLY A 122 15.52 -1.53 8.28
N LYS A 123 15.26 -2.75 8.76
CA LYS A 123 15.39 -3.13 10.17
C LYS A 123 15.84 -4.57 10.33
N HIS A 124 16.82 -4.80 11.19
CA HIS A 124 17.24 -6.15 11.58
C HIS A 124 16.27 -6.79 12.56
N LEU A 125 16.02 -8.08 12.38
CA LEU A 125 15.12 -8.89 13.18
C LEU A 125 15.84 -10.11 13.72
N THR A 126 15.36 -10.62 14.85
CA THR A 126 15.87 -11.85 15.46
C THR A 126 15.03 -13.04 15.02
N LYS A 127 15.56 -14.27 15.20
CA LYS A 127 14.80 -15.51 14.98
C LYS A 127 13.47 -15.52 15.76
N LYS A 128 13.48 -15.00 16.99
CA LYS A 128 12.28 -14.89 17.84
C LYS A 128 11.24 -13.93 17.28
N ASP A 129 11.64 -12.89 16.55
CA ASP A 129 10.69 -11.99 15.90
C ASP A 129 9.90 -12.72 14.81
N TYR A 130 10.57 -13.54 13.99
CA TYR A 130 9.89 -14.36 12.98
C TYR A 130 9.00 -15.44 13.59
N GLU A 131 9.46 -16.11 14.65
CA GLU A 131 8.64 -17.06 15.42
C GLU A 131 7.38 -16.39 15.99
N TYR A 132 7.53 -15.19 16.54
CA TYR A 132 6.42 -14.39 17.05
C TYR A 132 5.46 -13.99 15.94
N MET A 133 5.96 -13.48 14.81
CA MET A 133 5.16 -13.12 13.65
C MET A 133 4.29 -14.29 13.18
N TYR A 134 4.90 -15.45 12.99
CA TYR A 134 4.16 -16.63 12.54
C TYR A 134 3.15 -17.12 13.59
N THR A 135 3.57 -17.22 14.84
CA THR A 135 2.73 -17.76 15.93
C THR A 135 1.51 -16.87 16.19
N CYS A 136 1.68 -15.55 16.14
CA CYS A 136 0.60 -14.62 16.44
C CYS A 136 -0.25 -14.25 15.23
N PHE A 137 0.34 -14.20 14.03
CA PHE A 137 -0.29 -13.59 12.85
C PHE A 137 -0.25 -14.46 11.59
N GLY A 138 0.55 -15.53 11.57
CA GLY A 138 0.71 -16.38 10.40
C GLY A 138 -0.62 -16.94 9.88
N ASN A 139 -0.68 -17.20 8.57
CA ASN A 139 -1.86 -17.67 7.85
C ASN A 139 -3.10 -16.75 7.99
N GLY A 140 -2.90 -15.45 8.22
CA GLY A 140 -3.98 -14.47 8.37
C GLY A 140 -4.67 -14.51 9.74
N LEU A 141 -3.99 -15.04 10.77
CA LEU A 141 -4.47 -14.94 12.14
C LEU A 141 -4.40 -13.49 12.63
N ASN A 142 -5.44 -13.04 13.36
CA ASN A 142 -5.47 -11.72 14.02
C ASN A 142 -4.95 -10.56 13.14
N SER A 143 -5.61 -10.32 12.00
CA SER A 143 -5.19 -9.29 11.02
C SER A 143 -4.96 -7.93 11.65
N ASP A 144 -5.86 -7.45 12.52
CA ASP A 144 -5.72 -6.14 13.17
C ASP A 144 -4.41 -6.07 13.99
N GLY A 145 -4.10 -7.13 14.74
CA GLY A 145 -2.85 -7.24 15.48
C GLY A 145 -1.62 -7.24 14.56
N ALA A 146 -1.70 -7.88 13.39
CA ALA A 146 -0.64 -7.88 12.39
C ALA A 146 -0.39 -6.48 11.84
N TYR A 147 -1.45 -5.72 11.54
CA TYR A 147 -1.35 -4.33 11.10
C TYR A 147 -0.70 -3.43 12.17
N SER A 148 -1.14 -3.51 13.43
CA SER A 148 -0.51 -2.76 14.52
C SER A 148 0.96 -3.12 14.70
N TYR A 149 1.31 -4.41 14.57
CA TYR A 149 2.70 -4.85 14.64
C TYR A 149 3.54 -4.34 13.46
N ALA A 150 3.01 -4.43 12.24
CA ALA A 150 3.67 -3.94 11.03
C ALA A 150 3.88 -2.41 11.05
N ARG A 151 2.93 -1.63 11.57
CA ARG A 151 3.12 -0.18 11.79
C ARG A 151 4.31 0.11 12.68
N ARG A 152 4.47 -0.65 13.78
CA ARG A 152 5.66 -0.53 14.66
C ARG A 152 6.95 -0.95 13.99
N LEU A 153 6.92 -1.96 13.10
CA LEU A 153 8.11 -2.33 12.32
C LEU A 153 8.54 -1.18 11.39
N LEU A 154 7.57 -0.51 10.76
CA LEU A 154 7.79 0.57 9.80
C LEU A 154 7.92 1.96 10.45
N ASN A 155 7.87 2.06 11.78
CA ASN A 155 7.83 3.33 12.53
C ASN A 155 6.68 4.28 12.09
N ILE A 156 5.55 3.72 11.67
CA ILE A 156 4.34 4.48 11.32
C ILE A 156 3.54 4.74 12.61
N PRO A 157 3.17 6.00 12.92
CA PRO A 157 2.34 6.31 14.08
C PRO A 157 0.98 5.60 14.06
N GLU A 158 0.51 5.16 15.23
CA GLU A 158 -0.87 4.70 15.42
C GLU A 158 -1.82 5.89 15.25
N GLY A 159 -2.79 5.80 14.32
CA GLY A 159 -3.82 6.83 14.12
C GLY A 159 -3.81 7.59 12.79
N ILE A 160 -2.92 7.26 11.85
CA ILE A 160 -3.01 7.75 10.46
C ILE A 160 -3.67 6.65 9.63
N GLN A 161 -4.95 6.87 9.30
CA GLN A 161 -5.71 6.10 8.31
C GLN A 161 -5.34 6.58 6.92
#